data_AF-A0A1F8LNE5-F1
#
_entry.id   AF-A0A1F8LNE5-F1
#
_cell.length_a   1.000
_cell.length_b   1.000
_cell.length_c   1.000
_cell.angle_alpha   90.00
_cell.angle_beta   90.00
_cell.angle_gamma   90.00
#
_symmetry.space_group_name_H-M   'P 1'
#
loop_
_entity.id
_entity.type
_entity.pdbx_description
1 polymer ?
#
loop_
_entity_poly.entity_id
_entity_poly.type
_entity_poly.pdbx_seq_one_letter_code
_entity_poly.pdbx_strand_id
1 'polypeptide(L)'
;MSKFIDTLNKLTRLESTPIGFRRDQAASMVRKIQLVSLVSKGEADKSGADTVLLDVREKGIEPESVSGMPGDIPWGAWLKGARQKDLKQLKDAGCDFIVFPAESTPLEIIEVQDIGKVLEIDTAISDSVLRSIVELPIDAVLVSVGLGNVNSLTWYDLMILQRLGGLPKKPLLAHIPVKISSGELEALWEAGVMAVITEGNIDKLRKTIDKADFTKARKREKNEPIIRQVSDSDIEDDY
;
A
#
# COMPACT_ATOMS: atom_id res chain seq x y z
N MET A 1 14.33 -6.92 8.61
CA MET A 1 13.67 -5.84 7.83
C MET A 1 12.93 -6.45 6.64
N SER A 2 11.69 -6.02 6.41
CA SER A 2 10.79 -6.56 5.36
C SER A 2 11.15 -6.05 3.97
N LYS A 3 11.35 -6.98 3.03
CA LYS A 3 11.65 -6.70 1.61
C LYS A 3 10.49 -5.99 0.91
N PHE A 4 9.26 -6.37 1.23
CA PHE A 4 8.06 -5.76 0.66
C PHE A 4 7.95 -4.29 1.07
N ILE A 5 8.06 -4.01 2.38
CA ILE A 5 8.03 -2.64 2.90
C ILE A 5 9.17 -1.78 2.33
N ASP A 6 10.38 -2.33 2.20
CA ASP A 6 11.50 -1.62 1.58
C ASP A 6 11.21 -1.24 0.12
N THR A 7 10.53 -2.12 -0.62
CA THR A 7 10.12 -1.87 -2.01
C THR A 7 9.07 -0.76 -2.08
N LEU A 8 8.06 -0.78 -1.19
CA LEU A 8 7.09 0.31 -1.08
C LEU A 8 7.77 1.63 -0.73
N ASN A 9 8.68 1.65 0.23
CA ASN A 9 9.40 2.86 0.63
C ASN A 9 10.27 3.44 -0.50
N LYS A 10 10.89 2.60 -1.34
CA LYS A 10 11.61 3.05 -2.52
C LYS A 10 10.69 3.74 -3.51
N LEU A 11 9.50 3.17 -3.77
CA LEU A 11 8.49 3.80 -4.62
C LEU A 11 8.02 5.16 -4.06
N THR A 12 7.95 5.33 -2.74
CA THR A 12 7.61 6.61 -2.10
C THR A 12 8.74 7.63 -2.25
N ARG A 13 10.00 7.19 -2.14
CA ARG A 13 11.19 8.08 -2.22
C ARG A 13 11.51 8.53 -3.64
N LEU A 14 11.16 7.75 -4.66
CA LEU A 14 11.27 8.14 -6.06
C LEU A 14 10.39 9.38 -6.42
N GLU A 15 9.59 9.87 -5.46
CA GLU A 15 8.80 11.09 -5.57
C GLU A 15 9.47 12.33 -4.99
N SER A 16 10.44 12.19 -4.07
CA SER A 16 11.15 13.35 -3.53
C SER A 16 12.24 13.76 -4.52
N THR A 17 12.00 14.82 -5.29
CA THR A 17 13.06 15.47 -6.08
C THR A 17 14.20 15.87 -5.14
N PRO A 18 15.45 15.48 -5.43
CA PRO A 18 16.59 15.96 -4.64
C PRO A 18 16.64 17.49 -4.73
N ILE A 19 16.71 18.16 -3.58
CA ILE A 19 16.97 19.60 -3.52
C ILE A 19 18.45 19.82 -3.86
N GLY A 20 18.75 20.44 -5.00
CA GLY A 20 20.11 20.89 -5.40
C GLY A 20 20.53 20.58 -6.84
N PHE A 21 21.77 20.93 -7.18
CA PHE A 21 22.37 20.79 -8.54
C PHE A 21 22.87 19.37 -8.88
N ARG A 22 22.37 18.34 -8.20
CA ARG A 22 22.84 16.97 -8.42
C ARG A 22 22.14 16.40 -9.65
N ARG A 23 22.91 15.97 -10.66
CA ARG A 23 22.37 15.34 -11.88
C ARG A 23 21.44 14.20 -11.50
N ASP A 24 20.24 14.23 -12.07
CA ASP A 24 19.31 13.10 -12.11
C ASP A 24 20.09 11.87 -12.60
N GLN A 25 20.35 10.91 -11.70
CA GLN A 25 20.40 9.54 -12.18
C GLN A 25 18.96 9.24 -12.54
N ALA A 26 18.63 9.40 -13.82
CA ALA A 26 17.35 9.03 -14.38
C ALA A 26 16.98 7.68 -13.77
N ALA A 27 16.04 7.69 -12.83
CA ALA A 27 15.59 6.48 -12.18
C ALA A 27 14.84 5.69 -13.25
N SER A 28 15.57 4.86 -14.00
CA SER A 28 15.04 3.97 -15.02
C SER A 28 14.23 2.82 -14.43
N MET A 29 13.96 2.85 -13.13
CA MET A 29 13.00 1.95 -12.51
C MET A 29 11.62 2.49 -12.85
N VAL A 30 11.01 1.91 -13.90
CA VAL A 30 9.63 2.19 -14.29
C VAL A 30 8.78 2.17 -13.03
N ARG A 31 8.22 3.34 -12.67
CA ARG A 31 7.28 3.47 -11.56
C ARG A 31 6.12 2.55 -11.89
N LYS A 32 5.98 1.45 -11.18
CA LYS A 32 4.86 0.52 -11.36
C LYS A 32 4.25 0.28 -9.99
N ILE A 33 2.92 0.29 -9.97
CA ILE A 33 2.16 -0.19 -8.82
C ILE A 33 2.56 -1.65 -8.56
N GLN A 34 2.81 -2.00 -7.30
CA GLN A 34 3.15 -3.39 -6.95
C GLN A 34 1.90 -4.26 -7.05
N LEU A 35 2.04 -5.45 -7.64
CA LEU A 35 0.96 -6.42 -7.72
C LEU A 35 1.11 -7.48 -6.64
N VAL A 36 0.13 -7.55 -5.73
CA VAL A 36 0.07 -8.53 -4.66
C VAL A 36 -1.03 -9.56 -4.96
N SER A 37 -0.64 -10.83 -5.05
CA SER A 37 -1.59 -11.94 -5.25
C SER A 37 -2.16 -12.39 -3.92
N LEU A 38 -3.48 -12.30 -3.76
CA LEU A 38 -4.20 -12.80 -2.59
C LEU A 38 -4.58 -14.26 -2.80
N VAL A 39 -4.20 -15.12 -1.84
CA VAL A 39 -4.39 -16.58 -1.92
C VAL A 39 -4.95 -17.12 -0.62
N SER A 40 -5.91 -18.03 -0.68
CA SER A 40 -6.58 -18.59 0.52
C SER A 40 -6.26 -20.08 0.79
N LYS A 41 -5.67 -20.79 -0.19
CA LYS A 41 -5.16 -22.16 -0.10
C LYS A 41 -4.04 -22.36 -1.12
N GLY A 42 -2.99 -23.09 -0.71
CA GLY A 42 -2.00 -23.83 -1.52
C GLY A 42 -1.66 -23.38 -2.95
N GLU A 43 -0.36 -23.16 -3.18
CA GLU A 43 0.30 -22.74 -4.42
C GLU A 43 -0.22 -21.41 -4.98
N ALA A 44 0.41 -20.32 -4.54
CA ALA A 44 0.28 -19.04 -5.21
C ALA A 44 0.75 -19.19 -6.65
N ASP A 45 -0.15 -18.92 -7.61
CA ASP A 45 0.25 -18.71 -8.99
C ASP A 45 1.22 -17.53 -9.01
N LYS A 46 2.51 -17.84 -9.20
CA LYS A 46 3.60 -16.86 -9.17
C LYS A 46 3.62 -16.00 -10.42
N SER A 47 2.84 -16.35 -11.45
CA SER A 47 2.95 -15.72 -12.75
C SER A 47 2.51 -14.26 -12.67
N GLY A 48 3.51 -13.36 -12.68
CA GLY A 48 3.33 -11.92 -12.76
C GLY A 48 3.11 -11.16 -11.44
N ALA A 49 3.04 -11.84 -10.28
CA ALA A 49 2.93 -11.19 -8.97
C ALA A 49 4.31 -10.71 -8.47
N ASP A 50 4.36 -9.53 -7.86
CA ASP A 50 5.58 -9.02 -7.21
C ASP A 50 5.67 -9.50 -5.74
N THR A 51 4.53 -9.86 -5.14
CA THR A 51 4.40 -10.27 -3.73
C THR A 51 3.17 -11.18 -3.57
N VAL A 52 3.17 -12.07 -2.58
CA VAL A 52 2.02 -12.92 -2.23
C VAL A 52 1.46 -12.53 -0.86
N LEU A 53 0.13 -12.53 -0.72
CA LEU A 53 -0.57 -12.36 0.54
C LEU A 53 -1.44 -13.58 0.81
N LEU A 54 -1.11 -14.33 1.85
CA LEU A 54 -1.88 -15.50 2.29
C LEU A 54 -3.02 -15.06 3.20
N ASP A 55 -4.27 -15.27 2.79
CA ASP A 55 -5.45 -15.03 3.61
C ASP A 55 -5.65 -16.16 4.63
N VAL A 56 -5.40 -15.84 5.90
CA VAL A 56 -5.61 -16.75 7.04
C VAL A 56 -6.68 -16.22 8.00
N ARG A 57 -7.49 -15.24 7.57
CA ARG A 57 -8.50 -14.62 8.44
C ARG A 57 -9.56 -15.62 8.93
N GLU A 58 -9.96 -16.54 8.06
CA GLU A 58 -10.99 -17.52 8.38
C GLU A 58 -10.43 -18.82 8.97
N LYS A 59 -9.38 -19.37 8.34
CA LYS A 59 -8.86 -20.72 8.66
C LYS A 59 -7.68 -20.72 9.63
N GLY A 60 -7.09 -19.55 9.90
CA GLY A 60 -5.86 -19.47 10.66
C GLY A 60 -4.64 -20.00 9.90
N ILE A 61 -3.52 -20.12 10.61
CA ILE A 61 -2.23 -20.49 10.01
C ILE A 61 -2.14 -22.01 9.91
N GLU A 62 -2.38 -22.55 8.72
CA GLU A 62 -2.21 -23.97 8.40
C GLU A 62 -0.79 -24.24 7.86
N PRO A 63 -0.07 -25.25 8.38
CA PRO A 63 1.30 -25.57 7.94
C PRO A 63 1.43 -25.82 6.43
N GLU A 64 0.45 -26.48 5.84
CA GLU A 64 0.42 -26.80 4.40
C GLU A 64 0.38 -25.51 3.55
N SER A 65 -0.47 -24.56 3.92
CA SER A 65 -0.60 -23.27 3.26
C SER A 65 0.69 -22.44 3.34
N VAL A 66 1.35 -22.47 4.49
CA VAL A 66 2.64 -21.78 4.70
C VAL A 66 3.77 -22.45 3.92
N SER A 67 3.82 -23.78 3.89
CA SER A 67 4.85 -24.53 3.16
C SER A 67 4.79 -24.34 1.65
N GLY A 68 3.62 -24.00 1.11
CA GLY A 68 3.42 -23.69 -0.31
C GLY A 68 3.80 -22.25 -0.71
N MET A 69 4.34 -21.45 0.22
CA MET A 69 4.70 -20.05 -0.07
C MET A 69 6.03 -19.95 -0.85
N PRO A 70 6.13 -18.97 -1.77
CA PRO A 70 7.33 -18.79 -2.57
C PRO A 70 8.53 -18.35 -1.71
N GLY A 71 9.71 -18.89 -2.02
CA GLY A 71 10.98 -18.41 -1.44
C GLY A 71 11.67 -17.31 -2.26
N ASP A 72 11.23 -17.11 -3.51
CA ASP A 72 11.84 -16.21 -4.50
C ASP A 72 11.27 -14.78 -4.49
N ILE A 73 10.00 -14.62 -4.10
CA ILE A 73 9.33 -13.32 -3.90
C ILE A 73 8.87 -13.18 -2.45
N PRO A 74 8.78 -11.96 -1.89
CA PRO A 74 8.28 -11.78 -0.54
C PRO A 74 6.83 -12.23 -0.44
N TRP A 75 6.46 -12.76 0.73
CA TRP A 75 5.10 -13.14 1.04
C TRP A 75 4.70 -12.64 2.44
N GLY A 76 3.41 -12.41 2.64
CA GLY A 76 2.85 -12.01 3.92
C GLY A 76 1.58 -12.76 4.28
N ALA A 77 1.08 -12.55 5.50
CA ALA A 77 -0.14 -13.18 5.98
C ALA A 77 -1.20 -12.13 6.37
N TRP A 78 -2.44 -12.32 5.93
CA TRP A 78 -3.58 -11.50 6.33
C TRP A 78 -4.34 -12.18 7.47
N LEU A 79 -4.27 -11.57 8.65
CA LEU A 79 -4.74 -12.13 9.91
C LEU A 79 -6.06 -11.47 10.31
N LYS A 80 -6.99 -12.25 10.87
CA LYS A 80 -8.21 -11.71 11.52
C LYS A 80 -7.88 -11.02 12.86
N GLY A 81 -6.71 -11.33 13.41
CA GLY A 81 -6.09 -10.74 14.58
C GLY A 81 -4.76 -11.45 14.81
N ALA A 82 -3.74 -10.71 15.20
CA ALA A 82 -2.39 -11.25 15.36
C ALA A 82 -2.06 -11.51 16.84
N ARG A 83 -1.73 -12.75 17.21
CA ARG A 83 -1.17 -13.06 18.54
C ARG A 83 0.32 -13.32 18.45
N GLN A 84 1.04 -13.13 19.56
CA GLN A 84 2.49 -13.32 19.59
C GLN A 84 2.95 -14.72 19.13
N LYS A 85 2.17 -15.77 19.44
CA LYS A 85 2.44 -17.15 19.00
C LYS A 85 2.37 -17.29 17.48
N ASP A 86 1.35 -16.70 16.87
CA ASP A 86 1.10 -16.72 15.42
C ASP A 86 2.25 -16.03 14.68
N LEU A 87 2.70 -14.89 15.22
CA LEU A 87 3.80 -14.11 14.64
C LEU A 87 5.15 -14.83 14.68
N LYS A 88 5.44 -15.57 15.76
CA LYS A 88 6.65 -16.40 15.85
C LYS A 88 6.64 -17.48 14.78
N GLN A 89 5.52 -18.21 14.66
CA GLN A 89 5.36 -19.25 13.63
C GLN A 89 5.52 -18.69 12.21
N LEU A 90 4.93 -17.53 11.92
CA LEU A 90 5.07 -16.86 10.63
C LEU A 90 6.51 -16.41 10.37
N LYS A 91 7.18 -15.83 11.38
CA LYS A 91 8.58 -15.40 11.26
C LYS A 91 9.50 -16.57 10.95
N ASP A 92 9.35 -17.68 11.67
CA ASP A 92 10.17 -18.89 11.48
C ASP A 92 9.94 -19.52 10.10
N ALA A 93 8.76 -19.33 9.52
CA ALA A 93 8.43 -19.75 8.16
C ALA A 93 8.91 -18.77 7.06
N GLY A 94 9.54 -17.64 7.43
CA GLY A 94 10.04 -16.65 6.48
C GLY A 94 9.00 -15.65 5.99
N CYS A 95 7.91 -15.44 6.73
CA CYS A 95 6.93 -14.40 6.46
C CYS A 95 7.59 -13.01 6.52
N ASP A 96 7.42 -12.22 5.47
CA ASP A 96 8.05 -10.90 5.32
C ASP A 96 7.23 -9.79 5.97
N PHE A 97 5.90 -9.88 5.90
CA PHE A 97 4.98 -8.87 6.47
C PHE A 97 3.64 -9.49 6.90
N ILE A 98 2.91 -8.77 7.74
CA ILE A 98 1.56 -9.14 8.16
C ILE A 98 0.58 -8.01 7.87
N VAL A 99 -0.66 -8.39 7.53
CA VAL A 99 -1.81 -7.48 7.48
C VAL A 99 -2.72 -7.83 8.65
N PHE A 100 -3.11 -6.83 9.44
CA PHE A 100 -3.97 -7.04 10.59
C PHE A 100 -4.94 -5.87 10.80
N PRO A 101 -6.18 -6.14 11.25
CA PRO A 101 -7.13 -5.10 11.60
C PRO A 101 -6.81 -4.45 12.94
N ALA A 102 -7.08 -3.15 13.06
CA ALA A 102 -6.82 -2.37 14.27
C ALA A 102 -7.61 -2.87 15.50
N GLU A 103 -8.87 -3.27 15.32
CA GLU A 103 -9.81 -3.49 16.42
C GLU A 103 -9.60 -4.82 17.15
N SER A 104 -9.15 -5.86 16.45
CA SER A 104 -9.01 -7.22 16.99
C SER A 104 -7.56 -7.64 17.23
N THR A 105 -6.60 -6.73 17.04
CA THR A 105 -5.17 -7.03 17.19
C THR A 105 -4.58 -6.40 18.46
N PRO A 106 -4.05 -7.20 19.41
CA PRO A 106 -3.36 -6.70 20.60
C PRO A 106 -2.13 -5.85 20.26
N LEU A 107 -1.82 -4.84 21.09
CA LEU A 107 -0.64 -3.98 20.91
C LEU A 107 0.71 -4.70 21.10
N GLU A 108 0.71 -5.90 21.68
CA GLU A 108 1.92 -6.74 21.87
C GLU A 108 2.66 -7.02 20.55
N ILE A 109 1.99 -6.91 19.40
CA ILE A 109 2.61 -7.08 18.09
C ILE A 109 3.71 -6.06 17.79
N ILE A 110 3.72 -4.92 18.51
CA ILE A 110 4.72 -3.85 18.35
C ILE A 110 6.12 -4.39 18.64
N GLU A 111 6.24 -5.31 19.60
CA GLU A 111 7.52 -5.90 20.02
C GLU A 111 8.14 -6.80 18.95
N VAL A 112 7.35 -7.27 17.98
CA VAL A 112 7.84 -8.16 16.94
C VAL A 112 8.65 -7.35 15.92
N GLN A 113 9.96 -7.58 15.94
CA GLN A 113 10.90 -7.00 15.00
C GLN A 113 11.08 -7.89 13.75
N ASP A 114 11.52 -7.26 12.67
CA ASP A 114 11.82 -7.85 11.36
C ASP A 114 10.66 -8.31 10.49
N ILE A 115 9.43 -8.22 10.97
CA ILE A 115 8.21 -8.40 10.17
C ILE A 115 7.60 -7.02 9.88
N GLY A 116 7.27 -6.78 8.61
CA GLY A 116 6.55 -5.59 8.18
C GLY A 116 5.12 -5.58 8.74
N LYS A 117 4.65 -4.43 9.23
CA LYS A 117 3.33 -4.27 9.87
C LYS A 117 2.42 -3.43 8.96
N VAL A 118 1.40 -4.06 8.38
CA VAL A 118 0.40 -3.38 7.56
C VAL A 118 -0.93 -3.33 8.31
N LEU A 119 -1.42 -2.13 8.57
CA LEU A 119 -2.70 -1.93 9.27
C LEU A 119 -3.85 -1.95 8.27
N GLU A 120 -4.78 -2.88 8.43
CA GLU A 120 -6.07 -2.86 7.73
C GLU A 120 -6.99 -1.84 8.40
N ILE A 121 -7.55 -0.95 7.59
CA ILE A 121 -8.50 0.08 8.03
C ILE A 121 -9.83 -0.02 7.29
N ASP A 122 -10.90 0.35 7.98
CA ASP A 122 -12.21 0.46 7.38
C ASP A 122 -12.36 1.78 6.60
N THR A 123 -13.15 1.75 5.52
CA THR A 123 -13.43 2.92 4.68
C THR A 123 -14.15 4.06 5.44
N ALA A 124 -14.89 3.72 6.50
CA ALA A 124 -15.63 4.64 7.36
C ALA A 124 -14.82 5.17 8.55
N ILE A 125 -13.51 4.86 8.64
CA ILE A 125 -12.63 5.43 9.67
C ILE A 125 -12.72 6.96 9.66
N SER A 126 -12.75 7.62 10.81
CA SER A 126 -12.84 9.08 10.90
C SER A 126 -11.50 9.76 10.60
N ASP A 127 -11.52 11.02 10.16
CA ASP A 127 -10.30 11.79 9.87
C ASP A 127 -9.42 11.99 11.10
N SER A 128 -10.03 12.11 12.29
CA SER A 128 -9.30 12.26 13.54
C SER A 128 -8.48 11.02 13.87
N VAL A 129 -9.04 9.82 13.68
CA VAL A 129 -8.31 8.56 13.89
C VAL A 129 -7.29 8.34 12.79
N LEU A 130 -7.64 8.66 11.53
CA LEU A 130 -6.76 8.55 10.37
C LEU A 130 -5.44 9.31 10.57
N ARG A 131 -5.51 10.54 11.12
CA ARG A 131 -4.31 11.35 11.43
C ARG A 131 -3.39 10.69 12.46
N SER A 132 -3.95 9.98 13.43
CA SER A 132 -3.19 9.26 14.45
C SER A 132 -2.38 8.09 13.89
N ILE A 133 -2.81 7.51 12.76
CA ILE A 133 -2.16 6.34 12.13
C ILE A 133 -0.73 6.66 11.67
N VAL A 134 -0.46 7.91 11.29
CA VAL A 134 0.88 8.36 10.85
C VAL A 134 1.94 8.12 11.93
N GLU A 135 1.56 8.32 13.19
CA GLU A 135 2.45 8.21 14.35
C GLU A 135 2.54 6.78 14.89
N LEU A 136 1.72 5.86 14.41
CA LEU A 136 1.76 4.46 14.84
C LEU A 136 3.03 3.76 14.29
N PRO A 137 3.59 2.80 15.05
CA PRO A 137 4.75 1.99 14.65
C PRO A 137 4.36 0.89 13.65
N ILE A 138 3.64 1.29 12.61
CA ILE A 138 3.26 0.46 11.46
C ILE A 138 4.04 0.91 10.23
N ASP A 139 4.13 0.05 9.22
CA ASP A 139 4.92 0.31 8.03
C ASP A 139 4.06 0.76 6.85
N ALA A 140 2.82 0.28 6.74
CA ALA A 140 1.90 0.65 5.67
C ALA A 140 0.42 0.51 6.10
N VAL A 141 -0.49 0.97 5.24
CA VAL A 141 -1.94 0.93 5.47
C VAL A 141 -2.62 0.22 4.30
N LEU A 142 -3.63 -0.59 4.61
CA LEU A 142 -4.43 -1.34 3.65
C LEU A 142 -5.90 -0.98 3.77
N VAL A 143 -6.56 -0.74 2.65
CA VAL A 143 -8.00 -0.53 2.56
C VAL A 143 -8.62 -1.44 1.49
N SER A 144 -9.81 -1.96 1.75
CA SER A 144 -10.60 -2.71 0.76
C SER A 144 -11.64 -1.79 0.12
N VAL A 145 -11.65 -1.71 -1.21
CA VAL A 145 -12.57 -0.84 -1.98
C VAL A 145 -13.16 -1.60 -3.16
N GLY A 146 -14.36 -1.19 -3.61
CA GLY A 146 -14.99 -1.76 -4.81
C GLY A 146 -15.40 -3.24 -4.72
N LEU A 147 -15.26 -3.92 -3.57
CA LEU A 147 -15.56 -5.36 -3.45
C LEU A 147 -17.05 -5.71 -3.68
N GLY A 148 -17.95 -4.74 -3.54
CA GLY A 148 -19.38 -4.90 -3.85
C GLY A 148 -19.72 -4.81 -5.35
N ASN A 149 -18.80 -4.28 -6.19
CA ASN A 149 -18.99 -4.15 -7.63
C ASN A 149 -17.81 -4.77 -8.37
N VAL A 150 -17.98 -6.04 -8.78
CA VAL A 150 -16.92 -6.89 -9.36
C VAL A 150 -16.32 -6.33 -10.65
N ASN A 151 -16.99 -5.36 -11.29
CA ASN A 151 -16.67 -4.94 -12.67
C ASN A 151 -15.97 -3.59 -12.80
N SER A 152 -15.99 -2.73 -11.78
CA SER A 152 -15.40 -1.39 -11.86
C SER A 152 -15.31 -0.72 -10.50
N LEU A 153 -14.31 0.14 -10.34
CA LEU A 153 -14.26 1.08 -9.21
C LEU A 153 -15.24 2.22 -9.45
N THR A 154 -15.80 2.75 -8.36
CA THR A 154 -16.70 3.91 -8.38
C THR A 154 -15.94 5.20 -8.05
N TRP A 155 -16.57 6.34 -8.34
CA TRP A 155 -16.07 7.63 -7.86
C TRP A 155 -15.94 7.69 -6.34
N TYR A 156 -16.83 7.00 -5.63
CA TYR A 156 -16.78 6.91 -4.17
C TYR A 156 -15.53 6.17 -3.69
N ASP A 157 -15.16 5.06 -4.35
CA ASP A 157 -13.90 4.35 -4.07
C ASP A 157 -12.69 5.25 -4.29
N LEU A 158 -12.69 6.05 -5.38
CA LEU A 158 -11.61 7.00 -5.65
C LEU A 158 -11.54 8.12 -4.60
N MET A 159 -12.67 8.64 -4.11
CA MET A 159 -12.71 9.63 -3.04
C MET A 159 -12.11 9.08 -1.74
N ILE A 160 -12.44 7.83 -1.38
CA ILE A 160 -11.84 7.15 -0.22
C ILE A 160 -10.32 7.05 -0.40
N LEU A 161 -9.86 6.61 -1.56
CA LEU A 161 -8.43 6.44 -1.81
C LEU A 161 -7.66 7.76 -1.83
N GLN A 162 -8.21 8.83 -2.40
CA GLN A 162 -7.58 10.16 -2.34
C GLN A 162 -7.47 10.68 -0.90
N ARG A 163 -8.54 10.49 -0.11
CA ARG A 163 -8.55 10.84 1.31
C ARG A 163 -7.43 10.11 2.08
N LEU A 164 -7.21 8.82 1.78
CA LEU A 164 -6.19 8.00 2.43
C LEU A 164 -4.78 8.24 1.88
N GLY A 165 -4.63 8.52 0.59
CA GLY A 165 -3.33 8.79 -0.06
C GLY A 165 -2.69 10.11 0.38
N GLY A 166 -3.48 11.01 0.97
CA GLY A 166 -3.00 12.20 1.68
C GLY A 166 -2.18 11.89 2.94
N LEU A 167 -2.21 10.65 3.46
CA LEU A 167 -1.42 10.27 4.63
C LEU A 167 0.08 10.46 4.36
N PRO A 168 0.77 11.31 5.14
CA PRO A 168 2.21 11.46 4.99
C PRO A 168 2.93 10.19 5.46
N LYS A 169 4.02 9.82 4.76
CA LYS A 169 5.01 8.81 5.15
C LYS A 169 4.59 7.33 5.20
N LYS A 170 3.30 6.98 5.10
CA LYS A 170 2.85 5.57 5.07
C LYS A 170 2.39 5.18 3.66
N PRO A 171 2.94 4.14 3.03
CA PRO A 171 2.42 3.55 1.80
C PRO A 171 0.96 3.10 1.94
N LEU A 172 0.15 3.36 0.91
CA LEU A 172 -1.23 2.90 0.82
C LEU A 172 -1.35 1.69 -0.11
N LEU A 173 -2.01 0.64 0.38
CA LEU A 173 -2.35 -0.56 -0.38
C LEU A 173 -3.87 -0.61 -0.56
N ALA A 174 -4.31 -1.02 -1.74
CA ALA A 174 -5.74 -1.19 -2.04
C ALA A 174 -6.03 -2.65 -2.40
N HIS A 175 -6.95 -3.27 -1.67
CA HIS A 175 -7.57 -4.52 -2.08
C HIS A 175 -8.77 -4.22 -2.98
N ILE A 176 -8.71 -4.73 -4.21
CA ILE A 176 -9.55 -4.31 -5.34
C ILE A 176 -10.14 -5.50 -6.10
N PRO A 177 -11.27 -5.33 -6.81
CA PRO A 177 -11.85 -6.39 -7.62
C PRO A 177 -10.92 -6.87 -8.74
N VAL A 178 -11.14 -8.10 -9.20
CA VAL A 178 -10.29 -8.82 -10.19
C VAL A 178 -10.21 -8.12 -11.54
N LYS A 179 -11.24 -7.33 -11.90
CA LYS A 179 -11.38 -6.75 -13.22
C LYS A 179 -11.29 -5.23 -13.16
N ILE A 180 -10.12 -4.72 -13.53
CA ILE A 180 -9.80 -3.29 -13.51
C ILE A 180 -9.09 -2.90 -14.82
N SER A 181 -9.45 -1.72 -15.32
CA SER A 181 -8.89 -1.12 -16.53
C SER A 181 -7.57 -0.36 -16.26
N SER A 182 -6.81 -0.06 -17.31
CA SER A 182 -5.58 0.72 -17.17
C SER A 182 -5.86 2.14 -16.64
N GLY A 183 -6.95 2.78 -17.07
CA GLY A 183 -7.32 4.12 -16.59
C GLY A 183 -7.69 4.15 -15.11
N GLU A 184 -8.33 3.10 -14.61
CA GLU A 184 -8.57 2.95 -13.16
C GLU A 184 -7.26 2.75 -12.39
N LEU A 185 -6.32 1.92 -12.88
CA LEU A 185 -5.00 1.76 -12.26
C LEU A 185 -4.20 3.07 -12.23
N GLU A 186 -4.26 3.87 -13.29
CA GLU A 186 -3.68 5.21 -13.31
C GLU A 186 -4.31 6.12 -12.26
N ALA A 187 -5.64 6.08 -12.12
CA ALA A 187 -6.34 6.86 -11.09
C ALA A 187 -5.98 6.41 -9.66
N LEU A 188 -5.84 5.10 -9.42
CA LEU A 188 -5.33 4.55 -8.15
C LEU A 188 -3.92 5.06 -7.85
N TRP A 189 -3.03 5.03 -8.85
CA TRP A 189 -1.67 5.53 -8.72
C TRP A 189 -1.65 7.02 -8.40
N GLU A 190 -2.40 7.83 -9.14
CA GLU A 190 -2.53 9.28 -8.89
C GLU A 190 -3.08 9.58 -7.49
N ALA A 191 -3.96 8.73 -6.98
CA ALA A 191 -4.55 8.83 -5.64
C ALA A 191 -3.61 8.39 -4.50
N GLY A 192 -2.38 7.91 -4.79
CA GLY A 192 -1.43 7.52 -3.74
C GLY A 192 -1.28 6.02 -3.52
N VAL A 193 -2.00 5.17 -4.27
CA VAL A 193 -1.93 3.72 -4.10
C VAL A 193 -0.60 3.19 -4.64
N MET A 194 0.06 2.37 -3.82
CA MET A 194 1.41 1.85 -4.06
C MET A 194 1.42 0.38 -4.41
N ALA A 195 0.46 -0.37 -3.88
CA ALA A 195 0.26 -1.76 -4.20
C ALA A 195 -1.24 -2.06 -4.35
N VAL A 196 -1.54 -2.97 -5.27
CA VAL A 196 -2.87 -3.49 -5.49
C VAL A 196 -2.91 -4.96 -5.12
N ILE A 197 -3.93 -5.33 -4.35
CA ILE A 197 -4.15 -6.71 -3.91
C ILE A 197 -5.38 -7.22 -4.65
N THR A 198 -5.26 -8.40 -5.24
CA THR A 198 -6.39 -9.05 -5.92
C THR A 198 -6.25 -10.56 -5.90
N GLU A 199 -7.36 -11.25 -6.08
CA GLU A 199 -7.43 -12.70 -6.20
C GLU A 199 -7.52 -13.12 -7.68
N GLY A 200 -6.98 -14.29 -8.03
CA GLY A 200 -7.23 -14.91 -9.32
C GLY A 200 -6.29 -14.47 -10.46
N ASN A 201 -6.80 -13.72 -11.46
CA ASN A 201 -6.13 -13.59 -12.77
C ASN A 201 -4.98 -12.55 -12.79
N ILE A 202 -3.91 -12.86 -12.06
CA ILE A 202 -2.72 -12.02 -11.89
C ILE A 202 -2.07 -11.67 -13.24
N ASP A 203 -1.96 -12.62 -14.16
CA ASP A 203 -1.36 -12.42 -15.49
C ASP A 203 -2.04 -11.32 -16.31
N LYS A 204 -3.38 -11.30 -16.32
CA LYS A 204 -4.13 -10.26 -17.04
C LYS A 204 -3.89 -8.90 -16.40
N LEU A 205 -3.94 -8.82 -15.07
CA LEU A 205 -3.71 -7.55 -14.37
C LEU A 205 -2.28 -7.06 -14.56
N ARG A 206 -1.30 -7.97 -14.59
CA ARG A 206 0.09 -7.63 -14.90
C ARG A 206 0.23 -7.00 -16.28
N LYS A 207 -0.40 -7.60 -17.30
CA LYS A 207 -0.43 -7.02 -18.65
C LYS A 207 -1.12 -5.66 -18.70
N THR A 208 -2.12 -5.42 -17.86
CA THR A 208 -2.78 -4.10 -17.75
C THR A 208 -1.86 -3.09 -17.06
N ILE A 209 -1.17 -3.46 -15.99
CA ILE A 209 -0.17 -2.63 -15.30
C ILE A 209 0.96 -2.25 -16.26
N ASP A 210 1.45 -3.19 -17.06
CA ASP A 210 2.53 -2.95 -18.03
C ASP A 210 2.12 -1.99 -19.16
N LYS A 211 0.81 -1.83 -19.42
CA LYS A 211 0.26 -0.89 -20.40
C LYS A 211 -0.11 0.47 -19.81
N ALA A 212 -0.27 0.55 -18.48
CA ALA A 212 -0.71 1.76 -17.80
C ALA A 212 0.42 2.80 -17.72
N ASP A 213 0.06 4.08 -17.78
CA ASP A 213 1.01 5.18 -17.68
C ASP A 213 1.11 5.73 -16.26
N PHE A 214 2.15 5.31 -15.54
CA PHE A 214 2.46 5.80 -14.18
C PHE A 214 3.44 6.99 -14.17
N THR A 215 3.68 7.63 -15.33
CA THR A 215 4.55 8.81 -15.39
C THR A 215 3.90 10.05 -14.78
N LYS A 216 2.57 10.08 -14.72
CA LYS A 216 1.81 11.17 -14.08
C LYS A 216 2.20 11.28 -12.60
N ALA A 217 2.53 12.51 -12.20
CA ALA A 217 2.85 12.81 -10.81
C ALA A 217 1.62 12.57 -9.93
N ARG A 218 1.82 11.95 -8.77
CA ARG A 218 0.74 11.75 -7.80
C ARG A 218 0.20 13.10 -7.35
N LYS A 219 -1.12 13.21 -7.25
CA LYS A 219 -1.79 14.39 -6.71
C LYS A 219 -1.81 14.30 -5.19
N ARG A 220 -0.63 14.27 -4.57
CA ARG A 220 -0.55 14.51 -3.13
C ARG A 220 -0.98 15.94 -2.89
N GLU A 221 -1.79 16.16 -1.86
CA GLU A 221 -2.02 17.51 -1.35
C GLU A 221 -0.64 18.15 -1.18
N LYS A 222 -0.37 19.19 -1.97
CA LYS A 222 0.73 20.09 -1.71
C LYS A 222 0.40 20.77 -0.39
N ASN A 223 0.79 20.14 0.71
CA ASN A 223 0.98 20.81 2.00
C ASN A 223 2.24 21.70 1.93
N GLU A 224 2.49 22.30 0.77
CA GLU A 224 3.37 23.45 0.67
C GLU A 224 2.59 24.60 1.31
N PRO A 225 3.17 25.33 2.27
CA PRO A 225 2.53 26.54 2.75
C PRO A 225 2.23 27.43 1.53
N ILE A 226 0.98 27.84 1.38
CA ILE A 226 0.62 28.89 0.41
C ILE A 226 1.26 30.16 0.96
N ILE A 227 2.50 30.43 0.56
CA ILE A 227 3.16 31.68 0.88
C ILE A 227 2.43 32.75 0.07
N ARG A 228 1.66 33.58 0.75
CA ARG A 228 1.12 34.79 0.16
C ARG A 228 2.32 35.66 -0.20
N GLN A 229 2.67 35.71 -1.49
CA GLN A 229 3.61 36.71 -1.96
C GLN A 229 2.91 38.05 -1.83
N VAL A 230 3.27 38.80 -0.77
CA VAL A 230 2.98 40.22 -0.71
C VAL A 230 3.88 40.85 -1.76
N SER A 231 3.30 41.42 -2.81
CA SER A 231 4.04 42.29 -3.71
C SER A 231 4.43 43.54 -2.92
N ASP A 232 5.67 44.01 -3.06
CA ASP A 232 6.20 45.25 -2.46
C ASP A 232 5.44 46.53 -2.92
N SER A 233 4.28 46.41 -3.56
CA SER A 233 3.43 47.51 -4.01
C SER A 233 2.55 48.10 -2.92
N ASP A 234 2.46 47.48 -1.74
CA ASP A 234 1.51 47.88 -0.69
C ASP A 234 2.16 48.63 0.48
N ILE A 235 3.41 49.10 0.31
CA ILE A 235 4.06 50.03 1.22
C ILE A 235 4.20 51.37 0.47
N GLU A 236 3.08 52.02 0.21
CA GLU A 236 3.09 53.46 -0.05
C GLU A 236 2.88 54.19 1.28
N ASP A 237 3.84 55.07 1.54
CA ASP A 237 3.98 55.93 2.72
C ASP A 237 2.76 56.86 2.90
N ASP A 238 2.02 56.69 3.99
CA ASP A 238 1.22 57.76 4.57
C ASP A 238 2.04 58.44 5.70
N TYR A 239 2.83 59.44 5.30
CA TYR A 239 3.35 60.51 6.16
C TYR A 239 2.84 61.86 5.64
#